data_AF-A0A7W4GYE5-F1
#
_entry.id   AF-A0A7W4GYE5-F1
#
_cell.length_a   1.000
_cell.length_b   1.000
_cell.length_c   1.000
_cell.angle_alpha   90.00
_cell.angle_beta   90.00
_cell.angle_gamma   90.00
#
_symmetry.space_group_name_H-M   'P 1'
#
loop_
_entity.id
_entity.type
_entity.pdbx_description
1 polymer ?
#
loop_
_entity_poly.entity_id
_entity_poly.type
_entity_poly.pdbx_seq_one_letter_code
_entity_poly.pdbx_strand_id
1 'polypeptide(L)'
;MTSSPSRRKVKLGFYIDAEDAARLRGAAKFIPNELRADGIDGFSALAAKLIMDGLAELERAHNNGEPWPSLAPGEELPRGRRVQ
;
A
#
# COMPACT_ATOMS: atom_id res chain seq x y z
N MET A 1 1.73 16.11 29.06
CA MET A 1 1.06 15.59 27.85
C MET A 1 2.12 15.42 26.77
N THR A 2 2.64 14.21 26.60
CA THR A 2 3.61 13.89 25.55
C THR A 2 2.85 13.67 24.25
N SER A 3 2.96 14.61 23.31
CA SER A 3 2.46 14.41 21.95
C SER A 3 3.22 13.25 21.32
N SER A 4 2.51 12.17 20.96
CA SER A 4 3.08 11.13 20.10
C SER A 4 3.53 11.80 18.80
N PRO A 5 4.74 11.50 18.27
CA PRO A 5 5.15 12.04 16.98
C PRO A 5 4.10 11.63 15.95
N SER A 6 3.42 12.61 15.36
CA SER A 6 2.44 12.36 14.31
C SER A 6 3.17 11.59 13.20
N ARG A 7 2.82 10.32 12.95
CA ARG A 7 3.38 9.55 11.84
C ARG A 7 3.16 10.36 10.57
N ARG A 8 4.24 10.91 10.01
CA ARG A 8 4.18 11.74 8.81
C ARG A 8 3.68 10.87 7.66
N LYS A 9 2.51 11.18 7.12
CA LYS A 9 1.99 10.52 5.93
C LYS A 9 2.72 11.06 4.70
N VAL A 10 3.15 10.17 3.82
CA VAL A 10 3.75 10.52 2.51
C VAL A 10 2.73 10.18 1.43
N LYS A 11 2.52 11.10 0.48
CA LYS A 11 1.67 10.84 -0.68
C LYS A 11 2.48 10.05 -1.71
N LEU A 12 1.95 8.91 -2.13
CA LEU A 12 2.49 8.10 -3.22
C LEU A 12 1.60 8.24 -4.47
N GLY A 13 2.21 8.12 -5.65
CA GLY A 13 1.52 8.10 -6.93
C GLY A 13 2.16 7.05 -7.84
N PHE A 14 1.33 6.30 -8.55
CA PHE A 14 1.74 5.24 -9.47
C PHE A 14 0.75 5.16 -10.64
N TYR A 15 1.18 4.54 -11.73
CA TYR A 15 0.34 4.31 -12.90
C TYR A 15 -0.35 2.95 -12.79
N ILE A 16 -1.63 2.90 -13.17
CA ILE A 16 -2.43 1.68 -13.35
C ILE A 16 -3.32 1.87 -14.57
N ASP A 17 -3.77 0.77 -15.15
CA ASP A 17 -4.72 0.80 -16.25
C ASP A 17 -6.05 1.45 -15.83
N ALA A 18 -6.67 2.17 -16.76
CA ALA A 18 -7.89 2.93 -16.49
C ALA A 18 -9.05 2.02 -16.04
N GLU A 19 -9.13 0.80 -16.58
CA GLU A 19 -10.14 -0.18 -16.20
C GLU A 19 -9.93 -0.64 -14.74
N ASP A 20 -8.70 -0.93 -14.33
CA ASP A 20 -8.40 -1.32 -12.96
C ASP A 20 -8.63 -0.17 -11.97
N ALA A 21 -8.32 1.07 -12.36
CA ALA A 21 -8.68 2.24 -11.56
C ALA A 21 -10.20 2.33 -11.34
N ALA A 22 -11.00 2.06 -12.38
CA ALA A 22 -12.46 2.04 -12.29
C ALA A 22 -12.96 0.90 -11.40
N ARG A 23 -12.38 -0.31 -11.52
CA ARG A 23 -12.67 -1.47 -10.67
C ARG A 23 -12.37 -1.18 -9.20
N LEU A 24 -11.22 -0.57 -8.90
CA LEU A 24 -10.84 -0.20 -7.53
C LEU A 24 -11.80 0.87 -6.95
N ARG A 25 -12.25 1.82 -7.77
CA ARG A 25 -13.28 2.79 -7.36
C ARG A 25 -14.62 2.12 -7.08
N GLY A 26 -15.00 1.13 -7.88
CA GLY A 26 -16.17 0.28 -7.64
C GLY A 26 -16.08 -0.42 -6.30
N ALA A 27 -14.97 -1.10 -6.01
CA ALA A 27 -14.72 -1.74 -4.72
C ALA A 27 -14.80 -0.73 -3.56
N ALA A 28 -14.15 0.42 -3.70
CA ALA A 28 -14.21 1.49 -2.72
C ALA A 28 -15.63 2.02 -2.50
N LYS A 29 -16.55 1.93 -3.47
CA LYS A 29 -17.94 2.37 -3.33
C LYS A 29 -18.85 1.31 -2.72
N PHE A 30 -18.71 0.05 -3.16
CA PHE A 30 -19.68 -1.01 -2.92
C PHE A 30 -19.30 -2.00 -1.82
N ILE A 31 -18.06 -2.00 -1.32
CA ILE A 31 -17.71 -2.81 -0.15
C ILE A 31 -18.47 -2.27 1.08
N PRO A 32 -19.22 -3.13 1.81
CA PRO A 32 -19.98 -2.75 3.00
C PRO A 32 -19.15 -2.02 4.06
N ASN A 33 -19.74 -1.01 4.70
CA ASN A 33 -19.08 -0.21 5.75
C ASN A 33 -18.59 -1.04 6.94
N GLU A 34 -19.27 -2.14 7.25
CA GLU A 34 -18.88 -3.08 8.31
C GLU A 34 -17.58 -3.86 7.99
N LEU A 35 -17.22 -3.98 6.71
CA LEU A 35 -15.89 -4.45 6.27
C LEU A 35 -14.87 -3.29 6.16
N ARG A 36 -15.32 -2.02 6.23
CA ARG A 36 -14.44 -0.85 6.40
C ARG A 36 -14.05 -0.60 7.86
N ALA A 37 -14.51 -1.45 8.79
CA ALA A 37 -14.43 -1.30 10.25
C ALA A 37 -13.01 -1.10 10.83
N ASP A 38 -11.96 -1.26 10.02
CA ASP A 38 -10.58 -0.90 10.40
C ASP A 38 -10.21 0.57 10.08
N GLY A 39 -11.18 1.48 10.05
CA GLY A 39 -10.91 2.91 9.85
C GLY A 39 -10.54 3.28 8.41
N ILE A 40 -11.05 2.52 7.43
CA ILE A 40 -10.82 2.78 6.00
C ILE A 40 -11.84 3.79 5.48
N ASP A 41 -11.59 5.07 5.73
CA ASP A 41 -12.41 6.14 5.17
C ASP A 41 -11.95 6.49 3.75
N GLY A 42 -12.61 5.89 2.77
CA GLY A 42 -12.54 6.27 1.35
C GLY A 42 -11.47 5.55 0.52
N PHE A 43 -11.41 5.92 -0.77
CA PHE A 43 -10.62 5.24 -1.80
C PHE A 43 -9.13 5.13 -1.45
N SER A 44 -8.52 6.21 -0.97
CA SER A 44 -7.08 6.23 -0.64
C SER A 44 -6.74 5.32 0.53
N ALA A 45 -7.62 5.22 1.53
CA ALA A 45 -7.43 4.33 2.65
C ALA A 45 -7.52 2.86 2.20
N LEU A 46 -8.48 2.53 1.32
CA LEU A 46 -8.60 1.19 0.76
C LEU A 46 -7.36 0.81 -0.04
N ALA A 47 -6.90 1.70 -0.93
CA ALA A 47 -5.71 1.47 -1.72
C ALA A 47 -4.47 1.26 -0.83
N ALA A 48 -4.30 2.08 0.21
CA ALA A 48 -3.21 1.92 1.15
C ALA A 48 -3.26 0.57 1.89
N LYS A 49 -4.44 0.13 2.35
CA LYS A 49 -4.59 -1.18 2.98
C LYS A 49 -4.22 -2.31 2.03
N LEU A 50 -4.76 -2.32 0.81
CA LEU A 50 -4.47 -3.37 -0.17
C LEU A 50 -2.98 -3.46 -0.50
N ILE A 51 -2.29 -2.32 -0.62
CA ILE A 51 -0.83 -2.29 -0.82
C ILE A 51 -0.10 -2.92 0.38
N MET A 52 -0.48 -2.57 1.61
CA MET A 52 0.17 -3.10 2.81
C MET A 52 -0.15 -4.58 3.05
N ASP A 53 -1.36 -5.03 2.76
CA ASP A 53 -1.75 -6.44 2.85
C ASP A 53 -0.95 -7.28 1.84
N GLY A 54 -0.78 -6.76 0.61
CA GLY A 54 0.07 -7.38 -0.41
C GLY A 54 1.55 -7.39 -0.03
N LEU A 55 2.06 -6.31 0.58
CA LEU A 55 3.43 -6.29 1.12
C LEU A 55 3.63 -7.38 2.17
N ALA A 56 2.71 -7.50 3.13
CA ALA A 56 2.77 -8.51 4.17
C ALA A 56 2.69 -9.94 3.60
N GLU A 57 1.97 -10.15 2.50
CA GLU A 57 1.98 -11.44 1.79
C GLU A 57 3.36 -11.76 1.20
N LEU A 58 4.00 -10.78 0.56
CA LEU A 58 5.34 -10.95 0.04
C LEU A 58 6.35 -11.19 1.19
N GLU A 59 6.22 -10.51 2.33
CA GLU A 59 7.08 -10.72 3.51
C GLU A 59 6.98 -12.17 4.00
N ARG A 60 5.76 -12.72 4.07
CA ARG A 60 5.53 -14.14 4.40
C ARG A 60 6.12 -15.08 3.36
N ALA A 61 5.96 -14.79 2.08
CA ALA A 61 6.40 -15.66 1.00
C ALA A 61 7.92 -15.66 0.78
N HIS A 62 8.58 -14.52 1.04
CA HIS A 62 9.96 -14.29 0.60
C HIS A 62 10.91 -13.79 1.69
N ASN A 63 10.41 -13.45 2.88
CA ASN A 63 11.23 -12.91 3.97
C ASN A 63 10.89 -13.53 5.33
N ASN A 64 10.47 -14.80 5.36
CA ASN A 64 10.11 -15.53 6.59
C ASN A 64 9.03 -14.85 7.45
N GLY A 65 8.19 -14.01 6.86
CA GLY A 65 7.20 -13.22 7.58
C GLY A 65 7.76 -11.99 8.32
N GLU A 66 9.05 -11.71 8.16
CA GLU A 66 9.68 -10.51 8.72
C GLU A 66 9.60 -9.33 7.74
N PRO A 67 9.56 -8.08 8.24
CA PRO A 67 9.66 -6.90 7.38
C PRO A 67 11.01 -6.78 6.68
N TRP A 68 11.03 -6.17 5.49
CA TRP A 68 12.30 -5.85 4.82
C TRP A 68 13.06 -4.71 5.52
N PRO A 69 14.40 -4.68 5.38
CA PRO A 69 15.19 -3.52 5.78
C PRO A 69 14.68 -2.24 5.12
N SER A 70 14.59 -1.16 5.90
CA SER A 70 14.23 0.15 5.36
C SER A 70 15.37 0.70 4.49
N LEU A 71 15.03 1.20 3.30
CA LEU A 71 15.97 1.91 2.43
C LEU A 71 16.00 3.40 2.78
N ALA A 72 17.16 4.01 2.66
CA ALA A 72 17.28 5.45 2.88
C ALA A 72 16.57 6.23 1.75
N PRO A 73 15.99 7.42 2.04
CA PRO A 73 15.44 8.27 0.98
C PRO A 73 16.50 8.57 -0.08
N GLY A 74 16.19 8.27 -1.35
CA GLY A 74 17.08 8.50 -2.50
C GLY A 74 17.98 7.32 -2.88
N GLU A 75 17.90 6.21 -2.15
CA GLU A 75 18.55 4.96 -2.55
C GLU A 75 17.86 4.39 -3.81
N GLU A 76 18.64 4.12 -4.86
CA GLU A 76 18.08 3.67 -6.14
C GLU A 76 17.66 2.21 -6.07
N LEU A 77 16.37 1.96 -6.34
CA LEU A 77 15.91 0.61 -6.60
C LEU A 77 16.55 0.10 -7.90
N PRO A 78 16.91 -1.20 -7.99
CA PRO A 78 17.41 -1.79 -9.21
C PRO A 78 16.45 -1.50 -10.37
N ARG A 79 16.88 -0.69 -11.34
CA ARG A 79 16.13 -0.50 -12.58
C ARG A 79 16.24 -1.80 -13.35
N GLY A 80 15.11 -2.47 -13.57
CA GLY A 80 15.05 -3.84 -14.08
C GLY A 80 16.08 -4.10 -15.18
N ARG A 81 17.01 -5.03 -14.93
CA ARG A 81 17.80 -5.64 -15.98
C ARG A 81 16.80 -6.43 -16.82
N ARG A 82 16.55 -6.03 -18.07
CA ARG A 82 15.89 -6.92 -19.04
C ARG A 82 16.75 -8.19 -19.08
N VAL A 83 16.23 -9.29 -18.52
CA VAL A 83 16.73 -10.62 -18.86
C VAL A 83 16.50 -10.76 -20.36
N GLN A 84 17.60 -10.70 -21.12
CA GLN A 84 17.63 -11.18 -22.50
C GLN A 84 17.80 -12.70 -22.47
#